data_AF-Q4E3A5-F1
#
_entry.id   AF-Q4E3A5-F1
#
_cell.length_a   1.000
_cell.length_b   1.000
_cell.length_c   1.000
_cell.angle_alpha   90.00
_cell.angle_beta   90.00
_cell.angle_gamma   90.00
#
_symmetry.space_group_name_H-M   'P 1'
#
loop_
_entity.id
_entity.type
_entity.pdbx_description
1 polymer ?
#
loop_
_entity_poly.entity_id
_entity_poly.type
_entity_poly.pdbx_seq_one_letter_code
_entity_poly.pdbx_strand_id
1 'polypeptide(L)'
;MPRVLIVLLTYDDPECGGAADALAEHLQRDCAVMMDRCQLTVKPIAILHNASHRDALYRTLQDLFQVKPQDIYVITFLKENNFEEYRKVRELCNGVKPCCIKHQLLTHVANYSDVGLIIRNLVRLVLEEMRREV
;
A
#
# COMPACT_ATOMS: atom_id res chain seq x y z
N MET A 1 -0.23 23.42 6.57
CA MET A 1 -0.70 22.09 7.03
C MET A 1 0.22 21.05 6.42
N PRO A 2 0.74 20.08 7.19
CA PRO A 2 1.54 19.00 6.63
C PRO A 2 0.70 18.18 5.66
N ARG A 3 1.34 17.72 4.59
CA ARG A 3 0.77 16.80 3.61
C ARG A 3 0.45 15.47 4.31
N VAL A 4 -0.60 14.75 3.90
CA VAL A 4 -0.93 13.44 4.49
C VAL A 4 -0.81 12.36 3.44
N LEU A 5 0.01 11.35 3.70
CA LEU A 5 0.17 10.16 2.88
C LEU A 5 -0.38 8.94 3.63
N ILE A 6 -1.35 8.27 3.03
CA ILE A 6 -1.86 6.97 3.49
C ILE A 6 -1.24 5.87 2.65
N VAL A 7 -0.62 4.90 3.32
CA VAL A 7 -0.18 3.64 2.71
C VAL A 7 -1.18 2.55 3.06
N LEU A 8 -1.86 1.99 2.06
CA LEU A 8 -2.77 0.85 2.22
C LEU A 8 -1.99 -0.44 1.90
N LEU A 9 -1.92 -1.37 2.85
CA LEU A 9 -1.23 -2.65 2.67
C LEU A 9 -2.26 -3.78 2.63
N THR A 10 -2.48 -4.41 1.48
CA THR A 10 -3.39 -5.58 1.40
C THR A 10 -2.62 -6.88 1.30
N TYR A 11 -3.06 -7.93 1.97
CA TYR A 11 -2.45 -9.27 1.91
C TYR A 11 -3.51 -10.36 2.07
N ASP A 12 -3.34 -11.49 1.39
CA ASP A 12 -4.29 -12.63 1.37
C ASP A 12 -3.79 -13.87 2.13
N ASP A 13 -2.56 -13.84 2.66
CA ASP A 13 -1.93 -14.99 3.30
C ASP A 13 -1.18 -14.59 4.59
N PRO A 14 -1.10 -15.46 5.61
CA PRO A 14 -0.40 -15.15 6.85
C PRO A 14 1.09 -14.81 6.65
N GLU A 15 1.78 -15.46 5.71
CA GLU A 15 3.18 -15.12 5.39
C GLU A 15 3.29 -13.70 4.80
N CYS A 16 2.34 -13.33 3.93
CA CYS A 16 2.22 -11.98 3.41
C CYS A 16 1.86 -10.97 4.51
N GLY A 17 1.08 -11.39 5.51
CA GLY A 17 0.76 -10.59 6.70
C GLY A 17 2.02 -10.22 7.50
N GLY A 18 2.90 -11.19 7.76
CA GLY A 18 4.18 -10.93 8.42
C GLY A 18 5.07 -9.95 7.65
N ALA A 19 5.09 -10.03 6.32
CA ALA A 19 5.80 -9.08 5.48
C ALA A 19 5.15 -7.67 5.51
N ALA A 20 3.83 -7.59 5.55
CA ALA A 20 3.09 -6.34 5.65
C ALA A 20 3.32 -5.65 7.01
N ASP A 21 3.33 -6.41 8.11
CA ASP A 21 3.63 -5.91 9.45
C ASP A 21 5.06 -5.38 9.54
N ALA A 22 6.03 -6.17 9.06
CA ALA A 22 7.42 -5.76 9.01
C ALA A 22 7.60 -4.49 8.15
N LEU A 23 6.90 -4.38 7.01
CA LEU A 23 6.90 -3.16 6.21
C LEU A 23 6.32 -1.96 6.99
N ALA A 24 5.20 -2.15 7.69
CA ALA A 24 4.57 -1.09 8.47
C ALA A 24 5.51 -0.55 9.56
N GLU A 25 6.22 -1.43 10.27
CA GLU A 25 7.22 -1.05 11.27
C GLU A 25 8.38 -0.26 10.65
N HIS A 26 8.92 -0.73 9.52
CA HIS A 26 10.01 -0.04 8.82
C HIS A 26 9.57 1.32 8.30
N LEU A 27 8.36 1.43 7.77
CA LEU A 27 7.79 2.69 7.32
C LEU A 27 7.66 3.69 8.48
N GLN A 28 7.11 3.27 9.61
CA GLN A 28 6.98 4.14 10.78
C GLN A 28 8.33 4.62 11.29
N ARG A 29 9.32 3.73 11.37
CA ARG A 29 10.67 4.07 11.84
C ARG A 29 11.42 4.98 10.87
N ASP A 30 11.49 4.59 9.60
CA ASP A 30 12.37 5.24 8.63
C ASP A 30 11.76 6.54 8.10
N CYS A 31 10.42 6.67 8.10
CA CYS A 31 9.72 7.89 7.70
C CYS A 31 9.52 8.88 8.86
N ALA A 32 9.89 8.53 10.10
CA ALA A 32 9.77 9.40 11.26
C ALA A 32 10.47 10.76 11.04
N VAL A 33 11.57 10.76 10.31
CA VAL A 33 12.37 11.96 9.97
C VAL A 33 11.65 12.94 9.03
N MET A 34 10.51 12.55 8.44
CA MET A 34 9.72 13.36 7.50
C MET A 34 8.38 13.82 8.09
N MET A 35 8.06 13.47 9.35
CA MET A 35 6.73 13.71 9.93
C MET A 35 6.36 15.19 10.05
N ASP A 36 7.34 16.08 10.10
CA ASP A 36 7.16 17.54 10.09
C ASP A 36 6.62 18.05 8.75
N ARG A 37 6.91 17.35 7.64
CA ARG A 37 6.52 17.72 6.28
C ARG A 37 5.33 16.92 5.76
N CYS A 38 5.35 15.61 6.02
CA CYS A 38 4.35 14.68 5.56
C CYS A 38 3.97 13.70 6.68
N GLN A 39 2.72 13.72 7.09
CA GLN A 39 2.18 12.76 8.04
C GLN A 39 1.91 11.44 7.31
N LEU A 40 2.52 10.36 7.79
CA LEU A 40 2.34 9.01 7.26
C LEU A 40 1.32 8.24 8.10
N THR A 41 0.37 7.57 7.45
CA THR A 41 -0.51 6.57 8.07
C THR A 41 -0.44 5.28 7.28
N VAL A 42 -0.11 4.18 7.96
CA VAL A 42 -0.08 2.84 7.33
C VAL A 42 -1.29 2.06 7.79
N LYS A 43 -2.06 1.50 6.86
CA LYS A 43 -3.26 0.69 7.15
C LYS A 43 -3.16 -0.69 6.51
N PRO A 44 -2.86 -1.74 7.30
CA PRO A 44 -2.99 -3.12 6.84
C PRO A 44 -4.46 -3.51 6.64
N ILE A 45 -4.71 -4.31 5.61
CA ILE A 45 -6.01 -4.81 5.18
C ILE A 45 -5.84 -6.30 4.87
N ALA A 46 -6.17 -7.15 5.84
CA ALA A 46 -6.21 -8.59 5.64
C ALA A 46 -7.37 -8.96 4.71
N ILE A 47 -7.07 -9.72 3.66
CA ILE A 47 -8.05 -10.28 2.74
C ILE A 47 -8.42 -11.67 3.24
N LEU A 48 -9.64 -11.81 3.74
CA LEU A 48 -10.11 -13.06 4.35
C LEU A 48 -10.90 -13.90 3.35
N HIS A 49 -10.81 -15.23 3.48
CA HIS A 49 -11.69 -16.20 2.80
C HIS A 49 -11.73 -16.05 1.26
N ASN A 50 -10.59 -15.86 0.61
CA ASN A 50 -10.50 -15.65 -0.85
C ASN A 50 -11.35 -14.47 -1.35
N ALA A 51 -11.60 -13.47 -0.50
CA ALA A 51 -12.18 -12.22 -0.93
C ALA A 51 -11.27 -11.50 -1.94
N SER A 52 -11.83 -10.51 -2.62
CA SER A 52 -11.08 -9.68 -3.56
C SER A 52 -10.33 -8.56 -2.83
N HIS A 53 -9.03 -8.43 -3.13
CA HIS A 53 -8.23 -7.26 -2.78
C HIS A 53 -8.87 -5.98 -3.32
N ARG A 54 -9.37 -6.02 -4.56
CA ARG A 54 -10.06 -4.88 -5.17
C ARG A 54 -11.27 -4.45 -4.35
N ASP A 55 -12.09 -5.39 -3.88
CA ASP A 55 -13.30 -5.04 -3.13
C ASP A 55 -12.97 -4.49 -1.74
N ALA A 56 -11.97 -5.07 -1.07
CA ALA A 56 -11.49 -4.55 0.21
C ALA A 56 -10.91 -3.13 0.07
N LEU A 57 -10.06 -2.91 -0.95
CA LEU A 57 -9.52 -1.60 -1.28
C LEU A 57 -10.62 -0.61 -1.61
N TYR A 58 -11.60 -1.00 -2.44
CA TYR A 58 -12.69 -0.12 -2.85
C TYR A 58 -13.45 0.41 -1.64
N ARG A 59 -13.79 -0.46 -0.68
CA ARG A 59 -14.46 -0.06 0.57
C ARG A 59 -13.60 0.92 1.37
N THR A 60 -12.33 0.60 1.58
CA THR A 60 -11.42 1.49 2.32
C THR A 60 -11.25 2.84 1.63
N LEU A 61 -11.15 2.87 0.30
CA LEU A 61 -11.04 4.12 -0.47
C LEU A 61 -12.31 4.97 -0.36
N GLN A 62 -13.50 4.35 -0.41
CA GLN A 62 -14.76 5.06 -0.19
C GLN A 62 -14.80 5.75 1.18
N ASP A 63 -14.31 5.09 2.23
CA ASP A 63 -14.25 5.67 3.57
C ASP A 63 -13.24 6.83 3.64
N LEU A 64 -12.09 6.70 2.99
CA LEU A 64 -11.05 7.73 3.00
C LEU A 64 -11.46 9.01 2.25
N PHE A 65 -12.08 8.87 1.08
CA PHE A 65 -12.48 10.02 0.27
C PHE A 65 -13.63 10.83 0.88
N GLN A 66 -14.45 10.22 1.73
CA GLN A 66 -15.52 10.93 2.44
C GLN A 66 -14.99 11.93 3.48
N VAL A 67 -13.77 11.72 3.99
CA VAL A 67 -13.21 12.52 5.09
C VAL A 67 -12.41 13.70 4.57
N LYS A 68 -11.46 13.48 3.64
CA LYS A 68 -10.62 14.52 3.03
C LYS A 68 -9.85 13.95 1.83
N PRO A 69 -9.53 14.73 0.79
CA PRO A 69 -8.53 14.32 -0.20
C PRO A 69 -7.18 14.12 0.49
N GLN A 70 -6.61 12.92 0.33
CA GLN A 70 -5.31 12.51 0.86
C GLN A 70 -4.53 11.85 -0.25
N ASP A 71 -3.20 11.89 -0.15
CA ASP A 71 -2.39 11.08 -1.05
C ASP A 71 -2.45 9.64 -0.57
N ILE A 72 -2.75 8.74 -1.51
CA ILE A 72 -2.90 7.32 -1.21
C ILE A 72 -1.87 6.56 -2.04
N TYR A 73 -1.13 5.68 -1.36
CA TYR A 73 -0.23 4.72 -1.96
C TYR A 73 -0.71 3.31 -1.57
N VAL A 74 -1.01 2.48 -2.56
CA VAL A 74 -1.46 1.10 -2.34
C VAL A 74 -0.29 0.15 -2.53
N ILE A 75 -0.10 -0.80 -1.61
CA ILE A 75 0.84 -1.90 -1.75
C ILE A 75 0.05 -3.19 -1.52
N THR A 76 0.11 -4.10 -2.48
CA THR A 76 -0.69 -5.33 -2.47
C THR A 76 0.24 -6.52 -2.56
N PHE A 77 0.20 -7.38 -1.54
CA PHE A 77 0.91 -8.67 -1.50
C PHE A 77 -0.09 -9.77 -1.85
N LEU A 78 0.17 -10.53 -2.91
CA LEU A 78 -0.66 -11.68 -3.27
C LEU A 78 0.18 -12.95 -3.28
N LYS A 79 -0.32 -13.97 -2.58
CA LYS A 79 0.33 -15.29 -2.49
C LYS A 79 0.39 -16.02 -3.82
N GLU A 80 -0.61 -15.85 -4.67
CA GLU A 80 -0.69 -16.55 -5.95
C GLU A 80 -0.53 -15.60 -7.12
N ASN A 81 -0.12 -16.15 -8.26
CA ASN A 81 -0.07 -15.43 -9.53
C ASN A 81 -1.48 -15.20 -10.10
N ASN A 82 -2.27 -14.38 -9.41
CA ASN A 82 -3.63 -14.06 -9.77
C ASN A 82 -3.68 -12.80 -10.65
N PHE A 83 -3.42 -12.99 -11.94
CA PHE A 83 -3.39 -11.91 -12.94
C PHE A 83 -4.69 -11.11 -13.01
N GLU A 84 -5.83 -11.76 -12.79
CA GLU A 84 -7.13 -11.11 -12.82
C GLU A 84 -7.26 -10.12 -11.66
N GLU A 85 -6.85 -10.53 -10.47
CA GLU A 85 -6.87 -9.66 -9.29
C GLU A 85 -5.88 -8.49 -9.43
N TYR A 86 -4.69 -8.73 -10.01
CA TYR A 86 -3.75 -7.64 -10.33
C TYR A 86 -4.35 -6.60 -11.26
N ARG A 87 -5.05 -7.07 -12.31
CA ARG A 87 -5.73 -6.19 -13.24
C ARG A 87 -6.80 -5.37 -12.51
N LYS A 88 -7.65 -6.02 -11.70
CA LYS A 88 -8.72 -5.35 -10.95
C LYS A 88 -8.19 -4.28 -9.99
N VAL A 89 -7.12 -4.57 -9.25
CA VAL A 89 -6.50 -3.59 -8.33
C VAL A 89 -5.90 -2.42 -9.10
N ARG A 90 -5.19 -2.70 -10.21
CA ARG A 90 -4.61 -1.66 -11.08
C ARG A 90 -5.69 -0.77 -11.69
N GLU A 91 -6.76 -1.36 -12.22
CA GLU A 91 -7.90 -0.64 -12.78
C GLU A 91 -8.59 0.23 -11.72
N LEU A 92 -8.77 -0.29 -10.51
CA LEU A 92 -9.30 0.50 -9.40
C LEU A 92 -8.42 1.71 -9.10
N CYS A 93 -7.12 1.52 -8.92
CA CYS A 93 -6.20 2.60 -8.56
C CYS A 93 -6.10 3.67 -9.67
N ASN A 94 -6.08 3.25 -10.94
CA ASN A 94 -6.06 4.16 -12.08
C ASN A 94 -7.41 4.83 -12.38
N GLY A 95 -8.51 4.21 -11.94
CA GLY A 95 -9.87 4.72 -12.14
C GLY A 95 -10.26 5.82 -11.17
N VAL A 96 -9.51 6.02 -10.08
CA VAL A 96 -9.77 7.08 -9.12
C VAL A 96 -9.45 8.44 -9.73
N LYS A 97 -10.40 9.37 -9.62
CA LYS A 97 -10.29 10.76 -10.09
C LYS A 97 -10.32 11.72 -8.89
N PRO A 98 -9.66 12.89 -8.95
CA PRO A 98 -8.99 13.48 -10.12
C PRO A 98 -7.59 12.94 -10.41
N CYS A 99 -6.95 12.26 -9.45
CA CYS A 99 -5.60 11.74 -9.58
C CYS A 99 -5.60 10.20 -9.42
N CYS A 100 -4.84 9.51 -10.27
CA CYS A 100 -4.62 8.07 -10.11
C CYS A 100 -3.93 7.81 -8.76
N ILE A 101 -4.38 6.77 -8.07
CA ILE A 101 -3.73 6.28 -6.85
C ILE A 101 -2.45 5.57 -7.25
N LYS A 102 -1.34 5.93 -6.61
CA LYS A 102 -0.08 5.21 -6.81
C LYS A 102 -0.19 3.84 -6.19
N HIS A 103 0.31 2.82 -6.89
CA HIS A 103 0.20 1.46 -6.39
C HIS A 103 1.41 0.62 -6.77
N GLN A 104 1.76 -0.32 -5.89
CA GLN A 104 2.75 -1.37 -6.12
C GLN A 104 2.09 -2.72 -5.87
N LEU A 105 2.13 -3.60 -6.86
CA LEU A 105 1.64 -4.97 -6.75
C LEU A 105 2.86 -5.88 -6.61
N LEU A 106 2.84 -6.72 -5.58
CA LEU A 106 3.85 -7.73 -5.31
C LEU A 106 3.18 -9.09 -5.32
N THR A 107 3.78 -9.95 -6.12
CA THR A 107 3.32 -11.32 -6.37
C THR A 107 4.33 -12.25 -5.75
N HIS A 108 3.92 -13.41 -5.24
CA HIS A 108 4.83 -14.45 -4.74
C HIS A 108 5.88 -14.96 -5.76
N VAL A 109 5.75 -14.60 -7.04
CA VAL A 109 6.82 -14.78 -8.06
C VAL A 109 8.10 -14.05 -7.64
N ALA A 110 8.00 -12.96 -6.87
CA ALA A 110 9.11 -12.44 -6.12
C ALA A 110 9.37 -13.42 -4.97
N ASN A 111 10.25 -14.41 -5.18
CA ASN A 111 10.66 -15.33 -4.13
C ASN A 111 10.87 -14.55 -2.83
N TYR A 112 10.02 -14.79 -1.83
CA TYR A 112 10.14 -14.21 -0.49
C TYR A 112 11.47 -14.60 0.18
N SER A 113 12.36 -15.37 -0.47
CA SER A 113 13.76 -15.51 -0.08
C SER A 113 14.46 -14.17 0.16
N ASP A 114 13.99 -13.06 -0.42
CA ASP A 114 14.51 -11.72 -0.14
C ASP A 114 13.43 -10.72 0.30
N VAL A 115 12.55 -11.12 1.23
CA VAL A 115 11.56 -10.22 1.86
C VAL A 115 12.24 -8.94 2.36
N GLY A 116 13.44 -9.05 2.93
CA GLY A 116 14.19 -7.91 3.46
C GLY A 116 14.50 -6.86 2.39
N LEU A 117 14.97 -7.26 1.21
CA LEU A 117 15.20 -6.34 0.09
C LEU A 117 13.90 -5.76 -0.45
N ILE A 118 12.84 -6.57 -0.55
CA ILE A 118 11.52 -6.11 -0.98
C ILE A 118 11.01 -5.02 -0.03
N ILE A 119 11.01 -5.27 1.28
CA ILE A 119 10.62 -4.29 2.30
C ILE A 119 11.45 -3.02 2.17
N ARG A 120 12.78 -3.13 2.09
CA ARG A 120 13.66 -1.97 1.97
C ARG A 120 13.34 -1.13 0.71
N ASN A 121 13.07 -1.78 -0.41
CA ASN A 121 12.71 -1.09 -1.65
C ASN A 121 11.35 -0.39 -1.54
N LEU A 122 10.35 -1.03 -0.93
CA LEU A 122 9.04 -0.42 -0.69
C LEU A 122 9.13 0.80 0.24
N VAL A 123 9.92 0.69 1.31
CA VAL A 123 10.18 1.81 2.23
C VAL A 123 10.81 2.97 1.46
N ARG A 124 11.78 2.69 0.57
CA ARG A 124 12.39 3.73 -0.27
C ARG A 124 11.36 4.40 -1.18
N LEU A 125 10.47 3.64 -1.82
CA LEU A 125 9.41 4.19 -2.68
C LEU A 125 8.47 5.11 -1.91
N VAL A 126 8.06 4.71 -0.70
CA VAL A 126 7.20 5.55 0.15
C VAL A 126 7.94 6.80 0.63
N LEU A 127 9.21 6.68 1.02
CA LEU A 127 10.05 7.83 1.39
C LEU A 127 10.22 8.82 0.22
N GLU A 128 10.46 8.32 -0.99
CA GLU A 128 10.51 9.15 -2.18
C GLU A 128 9.17 9.86 -2.40
N GLU A 129 8.04 9.17 -2.19
CA GLU A 129 6.73 9.79 -2.30
C GLU A 129 6.54 10.90 -1.27
N MET A 130 6.92 10.67 -0.02
CA MET A 130 6.84 11.68 1.05
C MET A 130 7.72 12.90 0.80
N ARG A 131 8.82 12.76 0.06
CA ARG A 131 9.73 13.85 -0.29
C ARG A 131 9.23 14.72 -1.44
N ARG A 132 8.24 14.26 -2.23
CA ARG A 132 7.69 15.07 -3.33
C ARG A 132 7.00 16.30 -2.75
N GLU A 133 7.35 17.47 -3.28
CA GLU A 133 6.65 18.72 -3.02
C GLU A 133 5.26 18.68 -3.68
N VAL A 134 4.27 19.30 -3.04
CA VAL A 134 2.90 19.44 -3.56
C VAL A 134 2.86 20.56 -4.60
#